data_AF-A0A183BXU9-F1
#
_entry.id   AF-A0A183BXU9-F1
#
_cell.length_a   1.000
_cell.length_b   1.000
_cell.length_c   1.000
_cell.angle_alpha   90.00
_cell.angle_beta   90.00
_cell.angle_gamma   90.00
#
_symmetry.space_group_name_H-M   'P 1'
#
loop_
_entity.id
_entity.type
_entity.pdbx_description
1 polymer ?
#
loop_
_entity_poly.entity_id
_entity_poly.type
_entity_poly.pdbx_seq_one_letter_code
_entity_poly.pdbx_strand_id
1 'polypeptide(L)'
;MHLVLSLHCSGDSRDVLQSALAKFSFIGLHLGHLETRPDLAHPGELEIRAQLSGKKVQFLDALTKLYACSDGPGHELFEPEVTALRPYADSDYQPVYFVAESIQKAMDSVRAYARSICPQRVNIYHPLSRTIQSVSTHTLVDCRMGQLQRKCAELCHLMETMKAETILEEEK
;
A
#
# COMPACT_ATOMS: atom_id res chain seq x y z
N MET A 1 0.43 13.54 1.99
CA MET A 1 -0.63 12.99 2.87
C MET A 1 -1.32 14.17 3.54
N HIS A 2 -2.64 14.32 3.38
CA HIS A 2 -3.42 15.34 4.08
C HIS A 2 -4.00 14.68 5.33
N LEU A 3 -3.35 14.88 6.48
CA LEU A 3 -3.91 14.42 7.75
C LEU A 3 -4.83 15.53 8.24
N VAL A 4 -6.12 15.21 8.35
CA VAL A 4 -7.17 16.12 8.77
C VAL A 4 -7.41 15.90 10.26
N LEU A 5 -7.11 16.91 11.07
CA LEU A 5 -7.50 16.92 12.48
C LEU A 5 -8.93 17.44 12.58
N SER A 6 -9.84 16.70 13.24
CA SER A 6 -11.21 17.14 13.52
C SER A 6 -11.35 17.49 15.00
N LEU A 7 -11.56 18.77 15.31
CA LEU A 7 -11.80 19.25 16.67
C LEU A 7 -13.27 19.61 16.84
N HIS A 8 -13.91 19.08 17.88
CA HIS A 8 -15.26 19.44 18.29
C HIS A 8 -15.17 20.49 19.40
N CYS A 9 -15.85 21.61 19.22
CA CYS A 9 -15.87 22.70 20.19
C CYS A 9 -17.30 23.20 20.37
N SER A 10 -17.78 23.23 21.61
CA SER A 10 -19.05 23.88 21.97
C SER A 10 -18.78 25.33 22.42
N GLY A 11 -19.28 26.32 21.69
CA GLY A 11 -19.31 27.73 22.13
C GLY A 11 -18.10 28.61 21.78
N ASP A 12 -17.94 29.72 22.53
CA ASP A 12 -16.97 30.80 22.30
C ASP A 12 -15.56 30.40 22.78
N SER A 13 -14.95 29.44 22.08
CA SER A 13 -13.73 28.73 22.49
C SER A 13 -12.45 29.20 21.79
N ARG A 14 -12.38 30.50 21.44
CA ARG A 14 -11.24 31.08 20.71
C ARG A 14 -9.92 30.90 21.44
N ASP A 15 -9.91 31.07 22.76
CA ASP A 15 -8.71 30.94 23.60
C ASP A 15 -8.24 29.49 23.73
N VAL A 16 -9.19 28.54 23.78
CA VAL A 16 -8.90 27.10 23.81
C VAL A 16 -8.30 26.67 22.49
N LEU A 17 -8.87 27.14 21.37
CA LEU A 17 -8.33 26.89 20.04
C LEU A 17 -6.94 27.49 19.90
N GLN A 18 -6.74 28.74 20.30
CA GLN A 18 -5.44 29.42 20.22
C GLN A 18 -4.38 28.74 21.10
N SER A 19 -4.75 28.28 22.30
CA SER A 19 -3.89 27.48 23.17
C SER A 19 -3.53 26.14 22.53
N ALA A 20 -4.48 25.45 21.91
CA ALA A 20 -4.23 24.20 21.19
C ALA A 20 -3.31 24.42 19.98
N LEU A 21 -3.58 25.43 19.15
CA LEU A 21 -2.74 25.82 18.01
C LEU A 21 -1.30 26.13 18.43
N ALA A 22 -1.13 26.86 19.55
CA ALA A 22 0.19 27.17 20.10
C ALA A 22 0.93 25.91 20.57
N LYS A 23 0.23 24.98 21.22
CA LYS A 23 0.79 23.67 21.63
C LYS A 23 1.23 22.85 20.42
N PHE A 24 0.42 22.79 19.36
CA PHE A 24 0.78 22.07 18.13
C PHE A 24 2.03 22.66 17.47
N SER A 25 2.10 23.99 17.36
CA SER A 25 3.28 24.68 16.84
C SER A 25 4.54 24.41 17.68
N PHE A 26 4.43 24.46 19.01
CA PHE A 26 5.51 24.15 19.94
C PHE A 26 6.02 22.71 19.80
N ILE A 27 5.11 21.78 19.51
CA ILE A 27 5.41 20.36 19.30
C ILE A 27 6.07 20.13 17.92
N GLY A 28 6.09 21.12 17.03
CA GLY A 28 6.64 21.03 15.66
C GLY A 28 5.64 20.50 14.64
N LEU A 29 4.34 20.67 14.92
CA LEU A 29 3.22 20.39 14.01
C LEU A 29 2.62 21.72 13.55
N HIS A 30 2.71 22.01 12.26
CA HIS A 30 2.16 23.20 11.64
C HIS A 30 0.82 22.87 11.00
N LEU A 31 -0.22 23.56 11.47
CA LEU A 31 -1.57 23.47 10.92
C LEU A 31 -1.70 24.49 9.78
N GLY A 32 -1.99 24.01 8.58
CA GLY A 32 -2.32 24.80 7.40
C GLY A 32 -3.76 24.52 6.94
N HIS A 33 -4.31 25.40 6.11
CA HIS A 33 -5.63 25.22 5.48
C HIS A 33 -6.73 24.83 6.49
N LEU A 34 -7.05 25.76 7.40
CA LEU A 34 -8.08 25.59 8.41
C LEU A 34 -9.46 25.80 7.78
N GLU A 35 -10.32 24.79 7.82
CA GLU A 35 -11.73 24.88 7.44
C GLU A 35 -12.60 24.62 8.67
N THR A 36 -13.75 25.29 8.74
CA THR A 36 -14.76 25.03 9.78
C THR A 36 -16.05 24.62 9.11
N ARG A 37 -16.71 23.57 9.60
CA ARG A 37 -18.00 23.08 9.08
C ARG A 37 -18.93 22.75 10.25
N PRO A 38 -20.26 22.91 10.09
CA PRO A 38 -21.22 22.40 11.06
C PRO A 38 -21.09 20.88 11.17
N ASP A 39 -21.06 20.36 12.40
CA ASP A 39 -21.10 18.92 12.62
C ASP A 39 -22.48 18.37 12.21
N LEU A 40 -22.48 17.37 11.35
CA LEU A 40 -23.68 16.71 10.83
C LEU A 40 -24.27 15.71 11.84
N ALA A 41 -23.46 15.19 12.77
CA ALA A 41 -23.88 14.27 13.81
C ALA A 41 -24.39 14.99 15.07
N HIS A 42 -23.84 16.17 15.38
CA HIS A 42 -24.16 16.94 16.59
C HIS A 42 -24.60 18.38 16.27
N PRO A 43 -25.91 18.66 16.20
CA PRO A 43 -26.42 19.99 15.88
C PRO A 43 -25.98 21.03 16.92
N GLY A 44 -25.21 22.03 16.49
CA GLY A 44 -24.67 23.10 17.35
C GLY A 44 -23.18 22.98 17.62
N GLU A 45 -22.54 21.90 17.20
CA GLU A 45 -21.08 21.74 17.23
C GLU A 45 -20.46 22.09 15.87
N LEU A 46 -19.20 22.55 15.91
CA LEU A 46 -18.41 22.84 14.73
C LEU A 46 -17.26 21.83 14.63
N GLU A 47 -17.10 21.23 13.45
CA GLU A 47 -15.93 20.45 13.07
C GLU A 47 -14.89 21.39 12.45
N ILE A 48 -13.72 21.48 13.09
CA ILE A 48 -12.59 22.22 12.53
C ILE A 48 -11.64 21.22 11.88
N ARG A 49 -11.42 21.38 10.58
CA ARG A 49 -10.52 20.56 9.76
C ARG A 49 -9.25 21.33 9.44
N ALA A 50 -8.10 20.70 9.59
CA ALA A 50 -6.82 21.34 9.33
C ALA A 50 -5.84 20.36 8.70
N GLN A 51 -5.07 20.84 7.71
CA GLN A 51 -3.97 20.08 7.14
C GLN A 51 -2.75 20.15 8.05
N LEU A 52 -2.25 19.00 8.49
CA LEU A 52 -1.02 18.92 9.27
C LEU A 52 0.23 18.88 8.37
N SER A 53 1.24 19.65 8.73
CA SER A 53 2.58 19.69 8.12
C SER A 53 3.66 19.80 9.20
N GLY A 54 4.91 19.44 8.91
CA GLY A 54 6.04 19.55 9.85
C GLY A 54 6.73 18.23 10.20
N LYS A 55 7.85 18.33 10.92
CA LYS A 55 8.78 17.20 11.17
C LYS A 55 8.09 16.04 11.89
N LYS A 56 7.15 16.34 12.79
CA LYS A 56 6.42 15.32 13.56
C LYS A 56 5.29 14.63 12.81
N VAL A 57 4.86 15.13 11.65
CA VAL A 57 3.83 14.45 10.84
C VAL A 57 4.33 13.09 10.36
N GLN A 58 5.62 12.96 10.08
CA GLN A 58 6.25 11.67 9.75
C GLN A 58 6.20 10.66 10.90
N PHE A 59 6.09 11.14 12.15
CA PHE A 59 5.98 10.28 13.34
C PHE A 59 4.55 9.79 13.56
N LEU A 60 3.53 10.39 12.93
CA LEU A 60 2.16 9.87 12.99
C LEU A 60 2.04 8.54 12.22
N ASP A 61 2.75 8.40 11.09
CA ASP A 61 2.90 7.10 10.41
C ASP A 61 3.63 6.09 11.30
N ALA A 62 4.60 6.56 12.08
CA ALA A 62 5.27 5.73 13.08
C ALA A 62 4.31 5.30 14.20
N LEU A 63 3.36 6.14 14.65
CA LEU A 63 2.36 5.77 15.66
C LEU A 63 1.41 4.69 15.13
N THR A 64 0.96 4.78 13.88
CA THR A 64 0.16 3.73 13.25
C THR A 64 0.93 2.41 13.17
N LYS A 65 2.21 2.45 12.78
CA LYS A 65 3.08 1.27 12.77
C LYS A 65 3.31 0.70 14.17
N LEU A 66 3.53 1.56 15.16
CA LEU A 66 3.70 1.16 16.56
C LEU A 66 2.44 0.48 17.10
N TYR A 67 1.25 1.03 16.80
CA TYR A 67 -0.01 0.41 17.18
C TYR A 67 -0.21 -0.94 16.47
N ALA A 68 0.01 -0.99 15.16
CA ALA A 68 -0.13 -2.22 14.37
C ALA A 68 0.84 -3.33 14.80
N CYS A 69 1.99 -3.00 15.40
CA CYS A 69 2.94 -3.97 15.95
C CYS A 69 2.82 -4.20 17.46
N SER A 70 1.83 -3.58 18.12
CA SER A 70 1.55 -3.77 19.54
C SER A 70 0.56 -4.93 19.76
N ASP A 71 0.33 -5.30 21.02
CA ASP A 71 -0.72 -6.27 21.40
C ASP A 71 -2.14 -5.67 21.41
N GLY A 72 -2.29 -4.41 21.00
CA GLY A 72 -3.58 -3.70 20.95
C GLY A 72 -4.56 -4.28 19.93
N PRO A 73 -4.20 -4.35 18.63
CA PRO A 73 -5.04 -4.97 17.61
C PRO A 73 -4.86 -6.48 17.55
N GLY A 74 -5.82 -7.17 16.92
CA GLY A 74 -5.66 -8.57 16.55
C GLY A 74 -4.80 -8.74 15.29
N HIS A 75 -4.06 -9.85 15.22
CA HIS A 75 -3.31 -10.24 14.03
C HIS A 75 -3.85 -11.55 13.48
N GLU A 76 -4.28 -11.51 12.22
CA GLU A 76 -4.77 -12.68 11.50
C GLU A 76 -3.87 -12.98 10.29
N LEU A 77 -3.91 -14.21 9.80
CA LEU A 77 -3.18 -14.56 8.59
C LEU A 77 -3.80 -13.89 7.36
N PHE A 78 -2.96 -13.43 6.45
CA PHE A 78 -3.42 -12.85 5.20
C PHE A 78 -3.99 -13.92 4.26
N GLU A 79 -5.31 -14.01 4.25
CA GLU A 79 -6.10 -14.82 3.33
C GLU A 79 -6.97 -13.89 2.49
N PRO A 80 -6.72 -13.74 1.17
CA PRO A 80 -7.46 -12.80 0.33
C PRO A 80 -8.98 -12.99 0.34
N GLU A 81 -9.46 -14.23 0.42
CA GLU A 81 -10.87 -14.60 0.46
C GLU A 81 -11.58 -14.05 1.69
N VAL A 82 -10.90 -14.03 2.84
CA VAL A 82 -11.42 -13.51 4.12
C VAL A 82 -11.16 -12.01 4.22
N THR A 83 -9.94 -11.59 3.90
CA THR A 83 -9.49 -10.20 3.94
C THR A 83 -10.37 -9.29 3.09
N ALA A 84 -10.75 -9.73 1.88
CA ALA A 84 -11.56 -8.93 0.96
C ALA A 84 -12.99 -8.67 1.46
N LEU A 85 -13.49 -9.50 2.39
CA LEU A 85 -14.84 -9.37 2.97
C LEU A 85 -14.83 -8.66 4.32
N ARG A 86 -13.64 -8.37 4.87
CA ARG A 86 -13.51 -7.78 6.20
C ARG A 86 -13.98 -6.31 6.18
N PRO A 87 -15.01 -5.92 6.97
CA PRO A 87 -15.41 -4.52 7.08
C PRO A 87 -14.31 -3.70 7.74
N TYR A 88 -14.16 -2.44 7.31
CA TYR A 88 -13.21 -1.49 7.88
C TYR A 88 -13.85 -0.11 8.05
N ALA A 89 -13.34 0.66 9.01
CA ALA A 89 -13.69 2.06 9.25
C ALA A 89 -12.43 2.91 9.15
N ASP A 90 -12.53 4.15 8.68
CA ASP A 90 -11.39 5.06 8.49
C ASP A 90 -11.23 6.11 9.60
N SER A 91 -12.14 6.11 10.58
CA SER A 91 -12.15 7.06 11.70
C SER A 91 -11.09 6.77 12.77
N ASP A 92 -10.77 5.49 13.01
CA ASP A 92 -9.90 5.03 14.08
C ASP A 92 -8.87 3.99 13.59
N TYR A 93 -7.98 3.58 14.50
CA TYR A 93 -7.06 2.47 14.22
C TYR A 93 -7.81 1.18 13.91
N GLN A 94 -7.23 0.36 13.04
CA GLN A 94 -7.86 -0.89 12.64
C GLN A 94 -7.81 -1.90 13.80
N PRO A 95 -8.93 -2.56 14.12
CA PRO A 95 -8.96 -3.53 15.22
C PRO A 95 -8.24 -4.84 14.85
N VAL A 96 -8.06 -5.12 13.56
CA VAL A 96 -7.40 -6.32 13.04
C VAL A 96 -6.46 -5.95 11.90
N TYR A 97 -5.25 -6.52 11.91
CA TYR A 97 -4.27 -6.44 10.83
C TYR A 97 -3.97 -7.84 10.27
N PHE A 98 -3.83 -7.93 8.95
CA PHE A 98 -3.48 -9.19 8.29
C PHE A 98 -1.98 -9.29 8.06
N VAL A 99 -1.43 -10.44 8.43
CA VAL A 99 0.01 -10.73 8.39
C VAL A 99 0.27 -11.79 7.34
N ALA A 100 1.18 -11.49 6.43
CA ALA A 100 1.71 -12.43 5.47
C ALA A 100 3.14 -12.84 5.87
N GLU A 101 3.50 -14.10 5.65
CA GLU A 101 4.86 -14.61 5.90
C GLU A 101 5.92 -13.90 5.05
N SER A 102 5.56 -13.50 3.83
CA SER A 102 6.43 -12.74 2.93
C SER A 102 5.62 -11.98 1.89
N ILE A 103 6.24 -10.95 1.31
CA ILE A 103 5.66 -10.21 0.17
C ILE A 103 5.41 -11.17 -1.00
N GLN A 104 6.32 -12.12 -1.25
CA GLN A 104 6.17 -13.09 -2.32
C GLN A 104 4.92 -13.96 -2.11
N LYS A 105 4.74 -14.52 -0.91
CA LYS A 105 3.55 -15.33 -0.58
C LYS A 105 2.27 -14.51 -0.69
N ALA A 106 2.26 -13.26 -0.21
CA ALA A 106 1.11 -12.37 -0.35
C ALA A 106 0.75 -12.10 -1.83
N MET A 107 1.74 -11.82 -2.67
CA MET A 107 1.56 -11.60 -4.11
C MET A 107 1.01 -12.86 -4.81
N ASP A 108 1.47 -14.03 -4.42
CA ASP A 108 1.01 -15.30 -4.98
C ASP A 108 -0.43 -15.61 -4.55
N SER A 109 -0.78 -15.38 -3.28
CA SER A 109 -2.16 -15.50 -2.78
C SER A 109 -3.10 -14.53 -3.50
N VAL A 110 -2.73 -13.26 -3.66
CA VAL A 110 -3.52 -12.27 -4.40
C VAL A 110 -3.70 -12.70 -5.86
N ARG A 111 -2.67 -13.26 -6.50
CA ARG A 111 -2.78 -13.74 -7.88
C ARG A 111 -3.70 -14.94 -8.01
N ALA A 112 -3.67 -15.86 -7.05
CA ALA A 112 -4.59 -16.99 -7.00
C ALA A 112 -6.04 -16.52 -6.83
N TYR A 113 -6.27 -15.59 -5.88
CA TYR A 113 -7.57 -14.99 -5.63
C TYR A 113 -8.10 -14.19 -6.83
N ALA A 114 -7.28 -13.38 -7.49
CA ALA A 114 -7.69 -12.65 -8.68
C ALA A 114 -8.15 -13.59 -9.82
N ARG A 115 -7.54 -14.77 -9.95
CA ARG A 115 -7.95 -15.78 -10.93
C ARG A 115 -9.28 -16.45 -10.57
N SER A 116 -9.61 -16.60 -9.28
CA SER A 116 -10.90 -17.18 -8.88
C SER A 116 -12.06 -16.23 -9.18
N ILE A 117 -11.83 -14.91 -9.09
CA ILE A 117 -12.85 -13.89 -9.40
C ILE A 117 -13.00 -13.63 -10.91
N CYS A 118 -11.87 -13.55 -11.63
CA CYS A 118 -11.84 -13.18 -13.06
C CYS A 118 -11.02 -14.17 -13.91
N PRO A 119 -11.47 -15.43 -14.06
CA PRO A 119 -10.67 -16.49 -14.67
C PRO A 119 -10.37 -16.28 -16.17
N GLN A 120 -11.21 -15.52 -16.88
CA GLN A 120 -11.15 -15.40 -18.34
C GLN A 120 -10.39 -14.16 -18.86
N ARG A 121 -9.92 -13.26 -17.98
CA ARG A 121 -9.27 -12.01 -18.39
C ARG A 121 -7.86 -11.92 -17.82
N VAL A 122 -6.86 -11.97 -18.69
CA VAL A 122 -5.46 -11.74 -18.34
C VAL A 122 -5.03 -10.40 -18.91
N ASN A 123 -4.69 -9.47 -18.04
CA ASN A 123 -4.16 -8.17 -18.41
C ASN A 123 -2.65 -8.14 -18.17
N ILE A 124 -1.89 -7.68 -19.15
CA ILE A 124 -0.43 -7.49 -19.04
C ILE A 124 -0.12 -6.00 -19.06
N TYR A 125 0.61 -5.54 -18.06
CA TYR A 125 1.11 -4.18 -17.98
C TYR A 125 2.46 -4.05 -18.68
N HIS A 126 2.58 -3.07 -19.57
CA HIS A 126 3.82 -2.72 -20.25
C HIS A 126 4.46 -1.51 -19.56
N PRO A 127 5.59 -1.67 -18.84
CA PRO A 127 6.12 -0.61 -17.98
C PRO A 127 6.67 0.60 -18.75
N LEU A 128 7.22 0.38 -19.95
CA LEU A 128 7.82 1.43 -20.77
C LEU A 128 6.76 2.34 -21.40
N SER A 129 5.70 1.76 -21.97
CA SER A 129 4.59 2.50 -22.57
C SER A 129 3.53 2.91 -21.55
N ARG A 130 3.56 2.37 -20.32
CA ARG A 130 2.55 2.54 -19.27
C ARG A 130 1.14 2.16 -19.75
N THR A 131 1.05 1.16 -20.61
CA THR A 131 -0.22 0.68 -21.17
C THR A 131 -0.60 -0.69 -20.61
N ILE A 132 -1.91 -0.99 -20.63
CA ILE A 132 -2.46 -2.30 -20.26
C ILE A 132 -2.99 -2.97 -21.53
N GLN A 133 -2.53 -4.19 -21.78
CA GLN A 133 -3.02 -5.02 -22.88
C GLN A 133 -3.87 -6.16 -22.32
N SER A 134 -5.11 -6.28 -22.80
CA SER A 134 -5.93 -7.46 -22.54
C SER A 134 -5.47 -8.58 -23.48
N VAL A 135 -5.14 -9.74 -22.91
CA VAL A 135 -4.55 -10.87 -23.63
C VAL A 135 -5.54 -12.03 -23.59
N SER A 136 -5.88 -12.55 -24.78
CA SER A 136 -6.67 -13.77 -24.91
C SER A 136 -5.83 -15.00 -24.55
N THR A 137 -6.47 -16.09 -24.13
CA THR A 137 -5.76 -17.32 -23.73
C THR A 137 -4.79 -17.83 -24.80
N HIS A 138 -5.17 -17.78 -26.09
CA HIS A 138 -4.31 -18.22 -27.19
C HIS A 138 -3.07 -17.34 -27.34
N THR A 139 -3.26 -16.02 -27.38
CA THR A 139 -2.15 -15.06 -27.49
C THR A 139 -1.20 -15.13 -26.29
N LEU A 140 -1.72 -15.43 -25.10
CA LEU A 140 -0.90 -15.65 -23.91
C LEU A 140 -0.02 -16.89 -24.03
N VAL A 141 -0.55 -17.99 -24.55
CA VAL A 141 0.20 -19.23 -24.77
C VAL A 141 1.33 -19.00 -25.78
N ASP A 142 1.03 -18.35 -26.91
CA ASP A 142 2.04 -18.03 -27.92
C ASP A 142 3.13 -17.10 -27.36
N CYS A 143 2.74 -16.04 -26.63
CA CYS A 143 3.69 -15.14 -25.99
C CYS A 143 4.57 -15.88 -24.97
N ARG A 144 4.01 -16.76 -24.15
CA ARG A 144 4.76 -17.56 -23.17
C ARG A 144 5.70 -18.55 -23.86
N MET A 145 5.25 -19.20 -24.93
CA MET A 145 6.07 -20.10 -25.73
C MET A 145 7.28 -19.35 -26.31
N GLY A 146 7.05 -18.17 -26.90
CA GLY A 146 8.13 -17.33 -27.43
C GLY A 146 9.09 -16.85 -26.35
N GLN A 147 8.60 -16.53 -25.15
CA GLN A 147 9.47 -16.20 -24.00
C GLN A 147 10.32 -17.40 -23.57
N LEU A 148 9.73 -18.59 -23.52
CA LEU A 148 10.43 -19.82 -23.14
C LEU A 148 11.51 -20.17 -24.18
N GLN A 149 11.18 -20.07 -25.47
CA GLN A 149 12.14 -20.27 -26.56
C GLN A 149 13.35 -19.32 -26.45
N ARG A 150 13.12 -18.03 -26.18
CA ARG A 150 14.21 -17.07 -25.98
C ARG A 150 15.10 -17.42 -24.79
N LYS A 151 14.50 -17.77 -23.64
CA LYS A 151 15.26 -18.20 -22.46
C LYS A 151 16.05 -19.47 -22.71
N CYS A 152 15.50 -20.45 -23.41
CA CYS A 152 16.23 -21.66 -23.81
C CYS A 152 17.41 -21.32 -24.73
N ALA A 153 17.22 -20.44 -25.71
CA ALA A 153 18.30 -20.00 -26.59
C ALA A 153 19.42 -19.26 -25.82
N GLU A 154 19.04 -18.41 -24.87
CA GLU A 154 19.98 -17.70 -23.98
C GLU A 154 20.77 -18.68 -23.11
N LEU A 155 20.11 -19.69 -22.53
CA LEU A 155 20.77 -20.75 -21.78
C LEU A 155 21.71 -21.59 -22.65
N CYS A 156 21.31 -21.95 -23.88
CA CYS A 156 22.19 -22.68 -24.80
C CYS A 156 23.46 -21.87 -25.09
N HIS A 157 23.32 -20.58 -25.37
CA HIS A 157 24.48 -19.71 -25.58
C HIS A 157 25.37 -19.66 -24.34
N LEU A 158 24.81 -19.49 -23.14
CA LEU A 158 25.55 -19.51 -21.87
C LEU A 158 26.31 -20.82 -21.66
N MET A 159 25.69 -21.95 -22.01
CA MET A 159 26.34 -23.27 -21.92
C MET A 159 27.50 -23.39 -22.90
N GLU A 160 27.38 -22.87 -24.11
CA GLU A 160 28.45 -22.87 -25.11
C GLU A 160 29.63 -21.99 -24.68
N THR A 161 29.36 -20.82 -24.11
CA THR A 161 30.42 -19.93 -23.57
C THR A 161 31.14 -20.58 -22.39
N MET A 162 30.41 -21.21 -21.46
CA MET A 162 31.04 -21.91 -20.33
C MET A 162 31.93 -23.08 -20.80
N LYS A 163 31.49 -23.83 -21.83
CA LYS A 163 32.31 -24.91 -22.42
C LYS A 163 33.60 -24.38 -23.04
N ALA A 164 33.53 -23.27 -23.76
CA ALA A 164 34.71 -22.66 -24.38
C ALA A 164 35.71 -22.15 -23.33
N GLU A 165 35.22 -21.57 -22.22
CA GLU A 165 36.05 -21.13 -21.11
C GLU A 165 36.72 -22.31 -20.38
N THR A 166 36.01 -23.43 -20.21
CA THR A 166 36.55 -24.63 -19.55
C THR A 166 37.69 -25.28 -20.37
N ILE A 167 37.57 -25.29 -21.71
CA ILE A 167 38.60 -25.85 -22.60
C ILE A 167 39.90 -25.02 -22.55
N LEU A 168 39.79 -23.70 -22.39
CA LEU A 168 40.94 -22.80 -22.28
C LEU A 168 41.66 -22.91 -20.92
N GLU A 169 40.98 -23.36 -19.87
CA GLU A 169 41.60 -23.65 -18.57
C GLU A 169 42.30 -25.02 -18.52
N GLU A 170 41.86 -26.00 -19.32
CA GLU A 170 42.49 -27.33 -19.41
C GLU A 170 43.73 -27.36 -20.34
N GLU A 171 43.87 -26.40 -21.27
CA GLU A 171 45.04 -26.27 -22.16
C GLU A 171 46.21 -25.45 -21.57
N LYS A 172 46.15 -25.07 -20.29
CA LYS A 172 47.16 -24.24 -19.61
C LYS A 172 47.88 -24.97 -18.48
#